data_AF-C5LPA1-F1
#
_entry.id   AF-C5LPA1-F1
#
_cell.length_a   1.000
_cell.length_b   1.000
_cell.length_c   1.000
_cell.angle_alpha   90.00
_cell.angle_beta   90.00
_cell.angle_gamma   90.00
#
_symmetry.space_group_name_H-M   'P 1'
#
loop_
_entity.id
_entity.type
_entity.pdbx_description
1 polymer ?
#
loop_
_entity_poly.entity_id
_entity_poly.type
_entity_poly.pdbx_seq_one_letter_code
_entity_poly.pdbx_strand_id
1 'polypeptide(L)'
;MPSASLDDDLRELAEAGQVGLALKLQNKRNERAEKSKRLLDPRIRQIGASADEWERQIAHKNECRQAEADMARDDRAVLEKLDRIAQQIEAERQEDQRQREASARHHSLNKLGKTARREYFLSDPKRDLSIDIEHVGPSAAQVFAGEFVEDKKAMQEELVVRIIDCVSQRTCKGARNSLTCSYATR
;
A
#
# COMPACT_ATOMS: atom_id res chain seq x y z
N MET A 1 -6.60 105.20 28.55
CA MET A 1 -6.84 104.39 27.34
C MET A 1 -7.01 102.94 27.80
N PRO A 2 -8.21 102.37 27.78
CA PRO A 2 -8.38 100.97 28.13
C PRO A 2 -7.70 100.13 27.05
N SER A 3 -6.66 99.39 27.42
CA SER A 3 -6.08 98.37 26.55
C SER A 3 -7.08 97.22 26.48
N ALA A 4 -7.89 97.18 25.41
CA ALA A 4 -8.72 96.02 25.11
C ALA A 4 -7.82 94.77 25.18
N SER A 5 -8.26 93.75 25.92
CA SER A 5 -7.47 92.53 26.01
C SER A 5 -7.48 91.87 24.63
N LEU A 6 -6.37 91.26 24.23
CA LEU A 6 -6.27 90.62 22.92
C LEU A 6 -7.35 89.55 22.68
N ASP A 7 -7.95 89.02 23.76
CA ASP A 7 -9.04 88.05 23.73
C ASP A 7 -10.40 88.71 23.45
N ASP A 8 -10.56 90.00 23.77
CA ASP A 8 -11.73 90.80 23.39
C ASP A 8 -11.78 90.99 21.86
N ASP A 9 -10.64 91.21 21.20
CA ASP A 9 -10.56 91.34 19.73
C ASP A 9 -11.04 90.06 19.00
N LEU A 10 -10.76 88.88 19.55
CA LEU A 10 -11.21 87.60 18.97
C LEU A 10 -12.71 87.43 19.12
N ARG A 11 -13.25 87.91 20.25
CA ARG A 11 -14.66 87.83 20.60
C ARG A 11 -15.49 88.80 19.75
N GLU A 12 -15.00 90.02 19.56
CA GLU A 12 -15.61 91.01 18.65
C GLU A 12 -15.61 90.52 17.19
N LEU A 13 -14.53 89.88 16.72
CA LEU A 13 -14.47 89.32 15.36
C LEU A 13 -15.41 88.12 15.16
N ALA A 14 -15.63 87.33 16.21
CA ALA A 14 -16.60 86.24 16.19
C ALA A 14 -18.05 86.77 16.19
N GLU A 15 -18.32 87.81 17.00
CA GLU A 15 -19.62 88.49 17.07
C GLU A 15 -19.94 89.27 15.78
N ALA A 16 -18.93 89.77 15.07
CA ALA A 16 -19.04 90.40 13.75
C ALA A 16 -19.25 89.40 12.58
N GLY A 17 -19.44 88.11 12.87
CA GLY A 17 -19.67 87.07 11.87
C GLY A 17 -18.43 86.62 11.09
N GLN A 18 -17.22 87.08 11.46
CA GLN A 18 -15.95 86.73 10.82
C GLN A 18 -15.25 85.55 11.51
N VAL A 19 -16.01 84.49 11.82
CA VAL A 19 -15.57 83.32 12.60
C VAL A 19 -14.34 82.64 11.97
N GLY A 20 -14.26 82.57 10.64
CA GLY A 20 -13.11 81.98 9.94
C GLY A 20 -11.80 82.78 10.08
N LEU A 21 -11.90 84.10 10.28
CA LEU A 21 -10.73 84.95 10.54
C LEU A 21 -10.29 84.82 12.00
N ALA A 22 -11.24 84.81 12.93
CA ALA A 22 -11.00 84.60 14.36
C ALA A 22 -10.27 83.27 14.61
N LEU A 23 -10.72 82.17 13.99
CA LEU A 23 -10.07 80.86 14.06
C LEU A 23 -8.63 80.87 13.53
N LYS A 24 -8.39 81.51 12.39
CA LYS A 24 -7.02 81.65 11.83
C LYS A 24 -6.12 82.46 12.76
N LEU A 25 -6.65 83.50 13.38
CA LEU A 25 -5.89 84.34 14.31
C LEU A 25 -5.57 83.59 15.60
N GLN A 26 -6.54 82.83 16.13
CA GLN A 26 -6.35 81.97 17.30
C GLN A 26 -5.35 80.85 17.03
N ASN A 27 -5.43 80.18 15.87
CA ASN A 27 -4.45 79.17 15.48
C ASN A 27 -3.04 79.77 15.36
N LYS A 28 -2.89 80.95 14.73
CA LYS A 28 -1.60 81.66 14.67
C LYS A 28 -1.08 82.05 16.04
N ARG A 29 -1.96 82.43 16.98
CA ARG A 29 -1.57 82.74 18.37
C ARG A 29 -1.10 81.49 19.09
N ASN A 30 -1.83 80.37 18.97
CA ASN A 30 -1.45 79.08 19.53
C ASN A 30 -0.10 78.62 18.96
N GLU A 31 0.10 78.70 17.65
CA GLU A 31 1.38 78.38 17.00
C GLU A 31 2.53 79.25 17.50
N ARG A 32 2.30 80.56 17.69
CA ARG A 32 3.32 81.47 18.25
C ARG A 32 3.62 81.15 19.71
N ALA A 33 2.60 80.84 20.51
CA ALA A 33 2.76 80.45 21.90
C ALA A 33 3.54 79.14 22.03
N GLU A 34 3.23 78.15 21.18
CA GLU A 34 3.97 76.88 21.12
C GLU A 34 5.41 77.07 20.65
N LYS A 35 5.64 77.87 19.59
CA LYS A 35 6.99 78.20 19.12
C LYS A 35 7.80 78.90 20.20
N SER A 36 7.20 79.86 20.90
CA SER A 36 7.82 80.58 22.01
C SER A 36 8.16 79.63 23.15
N LYS A 37 7.25 78.74 23.54
CA LYS A 37 7.47 77.72 24.57
C LYS A 37 8.63 76.78 24.23
N ARG A 38 8.72 76.31 22.97
CA ARG A 38 9.83 75.46 22.49
C ARG A 38 11.15 76.22 22.43
N LEU A 39 11.12 77.50 22.05
CA LEU A 39 12.30 78.35 22.10
C LEU A 39 12.72 78.59 23.56
N LEU A 40 11.81 78.84 24.49
CA LEU A 40 12.20 79.24 25.84
C LEU A 40 12.67 78.06 26.69
N ASP A 41 12.38 76.82 26.30
CA ASP A 41 12.84 75.62 27.00
C ASP A 41 14.28 75.23 26.59
N PRO A 42 15.28 75.38 27.48
CA PRO A 42 16.67 75.06 27.17
C PRO A 42 16.89 73.57 26.88
N ARG A 43 16.05 72.68 27.45
CA ARG A 43 16.17 71.24 27.27
C ARG A 43 15.77 70.81 25.86
N ILE A 44 14.68 71.39 25.34
CA ILE A 44 14.22 71.16 23.96
C ILE A 44 15.22 71.75 22.97
N ARG A 45 15.81 72.93 23.24
CA ARG A 45 16.83 73.53 22.36
C ARG A 45 18.10 72.69 22.25
N GLN A 46 18.56 72.08 23.34
CA GLN A 46 19.80 71.31 23.35
C GLN A 46 19.65 69.89 22.81
N ILE A 47 18.54 69.23 23.12
CA ILE A 47 18.34 67.79 22.86
C ILE A 47 17.45 67.55 21.62
N GLY A 48 16.60 68.53 21.26
CA GLY A 48 15.80 68.51 20.03
C GLY A 48 14.58 67.59 20.03
N ALA A 49 14.33 66.81 21.09
CA ALA A 49 13.20 65.89 21.17
C ALA A 49 12.64 65.77 22.59
N SER A 50 11.32 65.60 22.70
CA SER A 50 10.62 65.43 23.98
C SER A 50 10.63 63.97 24.44
N ALA A 51 10.65 63.75 25.76
CA ALA A 51 10.60 62.39 26.32
C ALA A 51 9.34 61.63 25.88
N ASP A 52 8.20 62.32 25.82
CA ASP A 52 6.91 61.75 25.38
C ASP A 52 6.96 61.23 23.93
N GLU A 53 7.68 61.90 23.03
CA GLU A 53 7.86 61.44 21.65
C GLU A 53 8.69 60.16 21.59
N TRP A 54 9.74 60.07 22.40
CA TRP A 54 10.54 58.85 22.53
C TRP A 54 9.73 57.70 23.11
N GLU A 55 8.94 57.95 24.15
CA GLU A 55 8.05 56.94 24.73
C GLU A 55 7.02 56.43 23.72
N ARG A 56 6.42 57.32 22.91
CA ARG A 56 5.52 56.92 21.82
C ARG A 56 6.23 56.07 20.76
N GLN A 57 7.45 56.43 20.38
CA GLN A 57 8.23 55.65 19.40
C GLN A 57 8.61 54.27 19.95
N ILE A 58 8.98 54.20 21.23
CA ILE A 58 9.29 52.94 21.92
C ILE A 58 8.03 52.07 21.99
N ALA A 59 6.90 52.63 22.38
CA ALA A 59 5.62 51.92 22.42
C ALA A 59 5.25 51.36 21.05
N HIS A 60 5.26 52.20 20.00
CA HIS A 60 4.98 51.76 18.63
C HIS A 60 5.95 50.67 18.17
N LYS A 61 7.24 50.80 18.45
CA LYS A 61 8.24 49.77 18.10
C LYS A 61 7.98 48.46 18.83
N ASN A 62 7.56 48.51 20.09
CA ASN A 62 7.22 47.32 20.87
C ASN A 62 5.93 46.67 20.35
N GLU A 63 4.93 47.46 19.97
CA GLU A 63 3.70 46.98 19.35
C GLU A 63 4.00 46.27 18.01
N CYS A 64 4.80 46.87 17.14
CA CYS A 64 5.22 46.23 15.89
C CYS A 64 5.96 44.91 16.14
N ARG A 65 6.90 44.88 17.09
CA ARG A 65 7.63 43.65 17.46
C ARG A 65 6.71 42.58 18.01
N GLN A 66 5.71 42.96 18.79
CA GLN A 66 4.75 42.02 19.34
C GLN A 66 3.85 41.46 18.23
N ALA A 67 3.38 42.29 17.31
CA ALA A 67 2.62 41.85 16.15
C ALA A 67 3.42 40.89 15.26
N GLU A 68 4.70 41.18 14.99
CA GLU A 68 5.60 40.27 14.27
C GLU A 68 5.79 38.94 15.01
N ALA A 69 5.94 38.97 16.33
CA ALA A 69 6.08 37.77 17.14
C ALA A 69 4.80 36.91 17.15
N ASP A 70 3.63 37.54 17.15
CA ASP A 70 2.35 36.84 17.09
C ASP A 70 2.11 36.22 15.70
N MET A 71 2.44 36.95 14.62
CA MET A 71 2.44 36.37 13.27
C MET A 71 3.37 35.16 13.14
N ALA A 72 4.59 35.26 13.67
CA ALA A 72 5.54 34.14 13.64
C ALA A 72 5.06 32.92 14.43
N ARG A 73 4.29 33.12 15.49
CA ARG A 73 3.64 32.02 16.24
C ARG A 73 2.54 31.35 15.42
N ASP A 74 1.72 32.14 14.76
CA ASP A 74 0.66 31.63 13.89
C ASP A 74 1.23 30.85 12.70
N ASP A 75 2.25 31.40 12.04
CA ASP A 75 2.96 30.73 10.95
C ASP A 75 3.56 29.39 11.41
N ARG A 76 4.18 29.37 12.59
CA ARG A 76 4.71 28.14 13.17
C ARG A 76 3.59 27.13 13.45
N ALA A 77 2.47 27.56 14.00
CA ALA A 77 1.33 26.67 14.25
C ALA A 77 0.74 26.08 12.96
N VAL A 78 0.78 26.83 11.86
CA VAL A 78 0.39 26.34 10.53
C VAL A 78 1.38 25.30 10.03
N LEU A 79 2.68 25.56 10.09
CA LEU A 79 3.72 24.62 9.67
C LEU A 79 3.65 23.30 10.45
N GLU A 80 3.47 23.37 11.78
CA GLU A 80 3.32 22.18 12.61
C GLU A 80 2.09 21.34 12.23
N LYS A 81 0.99 21.96 11.79
CA LYS A 81 -0.17 21.23 11.28
C LYS A 81 0.12 20.57 9.93
N LEU A 82 0.80 21.28 9.03
CA LEU A 82 1.18 20.73 7.73
C LEU A 82 2.13 19.54 7.86
N ASP A 83 3.11 19.62 8.76
CA ASP A 83 4.03 18.51 9.05
C ASP A 83 3.29 17.27 9.57
N ARG A 84 2.30 17.45 10.45
CA ARG A 84 1.47 16.33 10.93
C ARG A 84 0.69 15.68 9.79
N ILE A 85 0.12 16.49 8.89
CA ILE A 85 -0.60 15.98 7.71
C ILE A 85 0.35 15.21 6.79
N ALA A 86 1.55 15.74 6.55
CA ALA A 86 2.56 15.06 5.73
C ALA A 86 2.95 13.70 6.32
N GLN A 87 3.19 13.65 7.64
CA GLN A 87 3.50 12.41 8.35
C GLN A 87 2.36 11.38 8.26
N GLN A 88 1.10 11.83 8.36
CA GLN A 88 -0.07 10.95 8.19
C GLN A 88 -0.13 10.36 6.78
N ILE A 89 0.05 11.18 5.75
CA ILE A 89 0.06 10.72 4.35
C ILE A 89 1.19 9.70 4.11
N GLU A 90 2.37 9.93 4.67
CA GLU A 90 3.49 8.99 4.55
C GLU A 90 3.21 7.67 5.27
N ALA A 91 2.60 7.71 6.45
CA ALA A 91 2.20 6.52 7.19
C ALA A 91 1.17 5.68 6.42
N GLU A 92 0.13 6.32 5.88
CA GLU A 92 -0.89 5.67 5.04
C GLU A 92 -0.27 5.05 3.79
N ARG A 93 0.64 5.78 3.12
CA ARG A 93 1.35 5.25 1.94
C ARG A 93 2.17 4.00 2.26
N GLN A 94 2.84 3.96 3.41
CA GLN A 94 3.59 2.79 3.85
C GLN A 94 2.67 1.62 4.23
N GLU A 95 1.52 1.88 4.83
CA GLU A 95 0.51 0.86 5.10
C GLU A 95 -0.05 0.26 3.82
N ASP A 96 -0.44 1.10 2.86
CA ASP A 96 -0.90 0.67 1.54
C ASP A 96 0.13 -0.21 0.84
N GLN A 97 1.40 0.18 0.87
CA GLN A 97 2.47 -0.61 0.28
C GLN A 97 2.59 -1.98 0.95
N ARG A 98 2.58 -2.02 2.29
CA ARG A 98 2.62 -3.28 3.05
C ARG A 98 1.40 -4.17 2.74
N GLN A 99 0.21 -3.59 2.61
CA GLN A 99 -0.99 -4.33 2.24
C GLN A 99 -0.93 -4.90 0.81
N ARG A 100 -0.40 -4.13 -0.15
CA ARG A 100 -0.18 -4.61 -1.53
C ARG A 100 0.82 -5.75 -1.58
N GLU A 101 1.93 -5.65 -0.85
CA GLU A 101 2.91 -6.73 -0.77
C GLU A 101 2.31 -7.98 -0.09
N ALA A 102 1.57 -7.80 1.01
CA ALA A 102 0.92 -8.90 1.71
C ALA A 102 -0.11 -9.62 0.83
N SER A 103 -0.96 -8.86 0.12
CA SER A 103 -1.96 -9.41 -0.80
C SER A 103 -1.32 -10.11 -2.00
N ALA A 104 -0.26 -9.55 -2.57
CA ALA A 104 0.50 -10.19 -3.65
C ALA A 104 1.14 -11.51 -3.19
N ARG A 105 1.75 -11.54 -2.00
CA ARG A 105 2.30 -12.77 -1.39
C ARG A 105 1.21 -13.81 -1.15
N HIS A 106 0.09 -13.39 -0.57
CA HIS A 106 -1.05 -14.26 -0.31
C HIS A 106 -1.62 -14.87 -1.61
N HIS A 107 -1.79 -14.06 -2.65
CA HIS A 107 -2.23 -14.54 -3.96
C HIS A 107 -1.22 -15.54 -4.55
N SER A 108 0.07 -15.22 -4.50
CA SER A 108 1.14 -16.09 -5.01
C SER A 108 1.13 -17.46 -4.31
N LEU A 109 1.06 -17.48 -2.98
CA LEU A 109 1.03 -18.73 -2.21
C LEU A 109 -0.21 -19.58 -2.52
N ASN A 110 -1.38 -18.94 -2.66
CA ASN A 110 -2.63 -19.66 -2.82
C ASN A 110 -2.92 -20.11 -4.26
N LYS A 111 -2.48 -19.34 -5.26
CA LYS A 111 -2.84 -19.58 -6.67
C LYS A 111 -1.68 -20.02 -7.54
N LEU A 112 -0.44 -19.69 -7.19
CA LEU A 112 0.75 -19.97 -8.01
C LEU A 112 1.59 -21.12 -7.44
N GLY A 113 1.02 -21.94 -6.55
CA GLY A 113 1.66 -23.15 -6.06
C GLY A 113 1.99 -24.14 -7.18
N LYS A 114 3.09 -24.89 -7.03
CA LYS A 114 3.54 -25.87 -8.04
C LYS A 114 2.49 -26.95 -8.33
N THR A 115 1.76 -27.37 -7.31
CA THR A 115 0.69 -28.38 -7.38
C THR A 115 -0.50 -27.93 -8.22
N ALA A 116 -0.74 -26.63 -8.34
CA ALA A 116 -1.84 -26.08 -9.14
C ALA A 116 -1.49 -25.95 -10.64
N ARG A 117 -0.26 -26.28 -11.05
CA ARG A 117 0.16 -26.25 -12.44
C ARG A 117 -0.49 -27.39 -13.22
N ARG A 118 -0.90 -27.12 -14.46
CA ARG A 118 -1.60 -28.10 -15.29
C ARG A 118 -0.74 -29.33 -15.56
N GLU A 119 0.56 -29.12 -15.72
CA GLU A 119 1.58 -30.12 -16.00
C GLU A 119 2.16 -30.79 -14.74
N TYR A 120 1.68 -30.43 -13.54
CA TYR A 120 2.29 -30.90 -12.30
C TYR A 120 2.37 -32.43 -12.24
N PHE A 121 1.35 -33.14 -12.73
CA PHE A 121 1.31 -34.60 -12.82
C PHE A 121 2.46 -35.22 -13.65
N LEU A 122 3.13 -34.47 -14.53
CA LEU A 122 4.32 -34.96 -15.26
C LEU A 122 5.61 -34.81 -14.46
N SER A 123 5.61 -33.93 -13.47
CA SER A 123 6.77 -33.54 -12.66
C SER A 123 6.65 -33.93 -11.18
N ASP A 124 5.56 -34.60 -10.81
CA ASP A 124 5.30 -35.05 -9.45
C ASP A 124 6.27 -36.20 -9.11
N PRO A 125 7.17 -36.02 -8.13
CA PRO A 125 8.15 -37.04 -7.75
C PRO A 125 7.49 -38.28 -7.12
N LYS A 126 6.20 -38.22 -6.76
CA LYS A 126 5.45 -39.33 -6.17
C LYS A 126 4.53 -40.03 -7.16
N ARG A 127 4.49 -39.59 -8.42
CA ARG A 127 3.65 -40.24 -9.42
C ARG A 127 4.15 -41.66 -9.65
N ASP A 128 3.27 -42.62 -9.43
CA ASP A 128 3.50 -43.98 -9.85
C ASP A 128 3.45 -44.04 -11.38
N LEU A 129 4.54 -44.53 -11.98
CA LEU A 129 4.66 -44.73 -13.42
C LEU A 129 4.27 -46.16 -13.82
N SER A 130 3.78 -46.97 -12.88
CA SER A 130 3.24 -48.29 -13.18
C SER A 130 2.11 -48.17 -14.19
N ILE A 131 2.29 -48.77 -15.37
CA ILE A 131 1.26 -48.85 -16.39
C ILE A 131 0.36 -50.04 -16.04
N ASP A 132 -0.94 -49.81 -15.97
CA ASP A 132 -1.92 -50.87 -15.81
C ASP A 132 -2.03 -51.66 -17.13
N ILE A 133 -1.48 -52.87 -17.12
CA ILE A 133 -1.34 -53.74 -18.29
C ILE A 133 -2.70 -54.35 -18.70
N GLU A 134 -3.67 -54.42 -17.78
CA GLU A 134 -4.97 -55.08 -18.03
C GLU A 134 -5.82 -54.32 -19.08
N HIS A 135 -5.60 -53.01 -19.22
CA HIS A 135 -6.38 -52.15 -20.12
C HIS A 135 -5.65 -51.80 -21.42
N VAL A 136 -4.59 -52.55 -21.75
CA VAL A 136 -3.72 -52.23 -22.88
C VAL A 136 -4.22 -52.91 -24.15
N GLY A 137 -4.72 -52.10 -25.09
CA GLY A 137 -5.16 -52.58 -26.39
C GLY A 137 -4.02 -53.05 -27.29
N PRO A 138 -4.32 -53.77 -28.39
CA PRO A 138 -3.32 -54.37 -29.27
C PRO A 138 -2.40 -53.37 -29.98
N SER A 139 -2.76 -52.08 -30.02
CA SER A 139 -1.96 -51.01 -30.63
C SER A 139 -0.79 -50.53 -29.76
N ALA A 140 -0.79 -50.83 -28.46
CA ALA A 140 0.14 -50.24 -27.51
C ALA A 140 1.48 -51.00 -27.39
N ALA A 141 1.65 -52.13 -28.10
CA ALA A 141 2.91 -52.89 -28.19
C ALA A 141 3.60 -53.23 -26.84
N GLN A 142 2.84 -53.31 -25.74
CA GLN A 142 3.36 -53.69 -24.42
C GLN A 142 3.26 -55.21 -24.16
N VAL A 143 2.35 -55.89 -24.84
CA VAL A 143 2.18 -57.35 -24.79
C VAL A 143 2.23 -57.87 -26.22
N PHE A 144 3.17 -58.77 -26.51
CA PHE A 144 3.28 -59.39 -27.83
C PHE A 144 2.56 -60.74 -27.85
N ALA A 145 1.61 -60.90 -28.77
CA ALA A 145 0.94 -62.17 -28.99
C ALA A 145 2.00 -63.23 -29.42
N GLY A 146 2.25 -64.22 -28.55
CA GLY A 146 3.25 -65.27 -28.77
C GLY A 146 4.41 -65.29 -27.77
N GLU A 147 4.50 -64.31 -26.87
CA GLU A 147 5.52 -64.25 -25.81
C GLU A 147 5.27 -65.28 -24.67
N PHE A 148 4.11 -65.94 -24.68
CA PHE A 148 3.82 -67.06 -23.79
C PHE A 148 4.50 -68.34 -24.29
N VAL A 149 5.64 -68.68 -23.68
CA VAL A 149 6.22 -70.04 -23.70
C VAL A 149 5.47 -70.90 -22.69
N GLU A 150 4.15 -70.94 -22.76
CA GLU A 150 3.39 -71.91 -21.95
C GLU A 150 3.56 -73.27 -22.61
N ASP A 151 4.40 -74.12 -21.99
CA ASP A 151 4.28 -75.57 -21.79
C ASP A 151 3.55 -76.41 -22.85
N LYS A 152 3.65 -76.04 -24.13
CA LYS A 152 3.20 -76.88 -25.25
C LYS A 152 3.88 -78.23 -25.22
N LYS A 153 5.10 -78.30 -24.64
CA LYS A 153 5.79 -79.57 -24.36
C LYS A 153 5.08 -80.39 -23.29
N ALA A 154 4.75 -79.83 -22.12
CA ALA A 154 4.08 -80.59 -21.06
C ALA A 154 2.70 -81.11 -21.50
N MET A 155 1.94 -80.28 -22.23
CA MET A 155 0.64 -80.70 -22.77
C MET A 155 0.77 -81.77 -23.88
N GLN A 156 1.82 -81.70 -24.70
CA GLN A 156 2.12 -82.74 -25.68
C GLN A 156 2.59 -84.04 -25.03
N GLU A 157 3.42 -83.96 -23.99
CA GLU A 157 3.87 -85.13 -23.22
C GLU A 157 2.69 -85.86 -22.57
N GLU A 158 1.75 -85.13 -21.97
CA GLU A 158 0.54 -85.72 -21.39
C GLU A 158 -0.36 -86.39 -22.44
N LEU A 159 -0.52 -85.78 -23.61
CA LEU A 159 -1.25 -86.38 -24.73
C LEU A 159 -0.59 -87.66 -25.25
N VAL A 160 0.74 -87.68 -25.36
CA VAL A 160 1.50 -88.84 -25.82
C VAL A 160 1.35 -90.01 -24.83
N VAL A 161 1.49 -89.75 -23.52
CA VAL A 161 1.28 -90.76 -22.47
C VAL A 161 -0.13 -91.37 -22.59
N ARG A 162 -1.15 -90.53 -22.76
CA ARG A 162 -2.55 -90.97 -22.88
C ARG A 162 -2.82 -91.81 -24.12
N ILE A 163 -2.15 -91.53 -25.23
CA ILE A 163 -2.21 -92.34 -26.46
C ILE A 163 -1.55 -93.71 -26.25
N ILE A 164 -0.37 -93.73 -25.62
CA ILE A 164 0.36 -94.98 -25.32
C ILE A 164 -0.51 -95.90 -24.44
N ASP A 165 -1.14 -95.36 -23.40
CA ASP A 165 -2.04 -96.13 -22.53
C ASP A 165 -3.23 -96.72 -23.29
N CYS A 166 -3.84 -95.93 -24.20
CA CYS A 166 -4.93 -96.42 -25.05
C CYS A 166 -4.50 -97.57 -25.96
N VAL A 167 -3.31 -97.50 -26.56
CA VAL A 167 -2.76 -98.57 -27.42
C VAL A 167 -2.43 -99.81 -26.61
N SER A 168 -1.84 -99.65 -25.41
CA SER A 168 -1.55 -100.73 -24.48
C SER A 168 -2.82 -101.48 -24.05
N GLN A 169 -3.91 -100.76 -23.73
CA GLN A 169 -5.18 -101.38 -23.38
C GLN A 169 -5.82 -102.15 -24.55
N ARG A 170 -5.66 -101.68 -25.80
CA ARG A 170 -6.18 -102.37 -27.00
C ARG A 170 -5.40 -103.64 -27.32
N THR A 171 -4.08 -103.63 -27.18
CA THR A 171 -3.24 -104.83 -27.39
C THR A 171 -3.50 -105.91 -26.33
N CYS A 172 -3.71 -105.50 -25.07
CA CYS A 172 -4.08 -106.43 -23.99
C CYS A 172 -5.48 -107.06 -24.17
N LYS A 173 -6.44 -106.32 -24.74
CA LYS A 173 -7.78 -106.86 -25.08
C LYS A 173 -7.77 -107.75 -26.32
N GLY A 174 -6.93 -107.45 -27.32
CA GLY A 174 -6.72 -108.32 -28.48
C GLY A 174 -6.11 -109.68 -28.13
N ALA A 175 -5.14 -109.69 -27.19
CA ALA A 175 -4.50 -110.93 -26.72
C ALA A 175 -5.47 -111.84 -25.95
N ARG A 176 -6.36 -111.27 -25.12
CA ARG A 176 -7.35 -112.06 -24.35
C ARG A 176 -8.44 -112.73 -25.20
N ASN A 177 -8.82 -112.14 -26.34
CA ASN A 177 -9.82 -112.73 -27.23
C ASN A 177 -9.27 -113.86 -28.12
N SER A 178 -7.94 -113.99 -28.25
CA SER A 178 -7.31 -115.09 -29.01
C SER A 178 -7.15 -116.39 -28.22
N LEU A 179 -7.29 -116.35 -26.89
CA LEU A 179 -7.04 -117.48 -25.98
C LEU A 179 -8.32 -118.22 -25.52
N THR A 180 -9.52 -117.76 -25.90
CA THR A 180 -10.79 -118.39 -25.51
C THR A 180 -11.50 -119.14 -26.64
N CYS A 181 -10.93 -119.17 -27.85
CA CYS A 181 -11.46 -119.89 -29.01
C CYS A 181 -10.67 -121.19 -29.26
N SER A 182 -10.73 -122.16 -28.34
CA SER A 182 -10.21 -123.51 -28.63
C SER A 182 -10.86 -124.68 -27.87
N TYR A 183 -11.81 -124.45 -26.95
CA TYR A 183 -12.45 -125.56 -26.23
C TYR A 183 -13.93 -125.32 -25.96
N ALA A 184 -14.79 -125.72 -26.91
CA ALA A 184 -16.19 -126.05 -26.67
C ALA A 184 -16.77 -126.83 -27.88
N THR A 185 -16.24 -128.02 -28.14
CA THR A 185 -16.88 -129.05 -28.98
C THR A 185 -17.10 -130.30 -28.14
N ARG A 186 -18.32 -130.48 -27.64
CA ARG A 186 -19.09 -131.74 -27.58
C ARG A 186 -20.39 -131.53 -26.81
#